data_AF-K1PVP7-F1
#
_entry.id   AF-K1PVP7-F1
#
_cell.length_a   1.000
_cell.length_b   1.000
_cell.length_c   1.000
_cell.angle_alpha   90.00
_cell.angle_beta   90.00
_cell.angle_gamma   90.00
#
_symmetry.space_group_name_H-M   'P 1'
#
loop_
_entity.id
_entity.type
_entity.pdbx_description
1 polymer ?
#
loop_
_entity_poly.entity_id
_entity_poly.type
_entity_poly.pdbx_seq_one_letter_code
_entity_poly.pdbx_strand_id
1 'polypeptide(L)'
;MSQKPKRKAAMMTAEVVPGSSTQVAKEVAKSELLAPQEKKPKVSEKGDSASTKEETEEEMQRYLDDTFEGRRAFVTEEMPTILILREHFPQLFKGRQMLAEFQRITGLDIDHLIQEYCVKYASTVISLGRQTPGSGGLLKQAESVRQQNLALKQYWDMVTALCLIPLLLKENLVEMVREVGPEEEVDPRGKIVPILISKGSIFKSDEFVLIIEEEVVQEFEEFTIALGTLFSAYWVFNMQYPRTLNHTYNFIQKAILHLRDGTPFPPLCKQLVQKIQKACSQGKSAT
;
A
#
# COMPACT_ATOMS: atom_id res chain seq x y z
N MET A 1 39.82 -11.11 4.67
CA MET A 1 39.09 -10.02 4.00
C MET A 1 38.14 -10.67 3.00
N SER A 2 36.87 -10.82 3.36
CA SER A 2 35.90 -11.61 2.58
C SER A 2 35.05 -10.69 1.70
N GLN A 3 35.13 -10.85 0.38
CA GLN A 3 34.32 -10.11 -0.59
C GLN A 3 32.94 -10.79 -0.74
N LYS A 4 31.86 -10.05 -0.46
CA LYS A 4 30.48 -10.46 -0.75
C LYS A 4 30.18 -10.28 -2.25
N PRO A 5 29.49 -11.21 -2.93
CA PRO A 5 29.14 -11.04 -4.33
C PRO A 5 27.88 -10.17 -4.48
N LYS A 6 27.90 -9.29 -5.49
CA LYS A 6 26.78 -8.45 -5.92
C LYS A 6 25.77 -9.31 -6.69
N ARG A 7 24.51 -9.38 -6.24
CA ARG A 7 23.39 -9.94 -7.02
C ARG A 7 22.94 -8.92 -8.09
N LYS A 8 22.91 -9.36 -9.35
CA LYS A 8 22.31 -8.62 -10.48
C LYS A 8 20.81 -8.91 -10.53
N ALA A 9 19.98 -7.88 -10.61
CA ALA A 9 18.57 -8.02 -10.94
C ALA A 9 18.43 -8.24 -12.45
N ALA A 10 17.74 -9.31 -12.85
CA ALA A 10 17.38 -9.59 -14.24
C ALA A 10 15.99 -9.00 -14.52
N MET A 11 15.92 -8.04 -15.43
CA MET A 11 14.70 -7.68 -16.16
C MET A 11 14.51 -8.69 -17.29
N MET A 12 13.28 -8.98 -17.71
CA MET A 12 12.86 -9.13 -19.13
C MET A 12 11.34 -9.18 -19.27
N THR A 13 10.89 -8.61 -20.38
CA THR A 13 9.53 -8.40 -20.88
C THR A 13 9.02 -9.62 -21.66
N ALA A 14 7.71 -9.94 -21.57
CA ALA A 14 7.01 -10.73 -22.58
C ALA A 14 5.51 -10.39 -22.63
N GLU A 15 5.02 -10.11 -23.84
CA GLU A 15 3.59 -10.06 -24.21
C GLU A 15 3.06 -11.50 -24.44
N VAL A 16 1.80 -11.78 -24.08
CA VAL A 16 1.09 -13.00 -24.50
C VAL A 16 -0.35 -12.67 -24.91
N VAL A 17 -0.71 -13.19 -26.09
CA VAL A 17 -2.03 -13.18 -26.75
C VAL A 17 -2.88 -14.36 -26.23
N PRO A 18 -4.21 -14.23 -26.06
CA PRO A 18 -5.02 -15.27 -25.43
C PRO A 18 -5.51 -16.35 -26.41
N GLY A 19 -5.42 -17.61 -26.00
CA GLY A 19 -6.05 -18.77 -26.64
C GLY A 19 -7.15 -19.35 -25.76
N SER A 20 -8.31 -19.65 -26.38
CA SER A 20 -9.51 -20.21 -25.75
C SER A 20 -9.41 -21.71 -25.49
N SER A 21 -10.10 -22.23 -24.45
CA SER A 21 -10.97 -23.41 -24.58
C SER A 21 -11.80 -23.68 -23.31
N THR A 22 -13.12 -23.54 -23.50
CA THR A 22 -14.15 -24.59 -23.34
C THR A 22 -14.19 -25.44 -22.06
N GLN A 23 -15.19 -25.10 -21.23
CA GLN A 23 -16.24 -25.97 -20.67
C GLN A 23 -15.87 -27.40 -20.25
N VAL A 24 -15.94 -27.68 -18.94
CA VAL A 24 -16.59 -28.89 -18.40
C VAL A 24 -17.17 -28.55 -17.03
N ALA A 25 -18.49 -28.62 -16.86
CA ALA A 25 -19.19 -29.12 -15.66
C ALA A 25 -20.68 -28.69 -15.67
N LYS A 26 -21.53 -29.55 -16.25
CA LYS A 26 -22.89 -29.75 -15.75
C LYS A 26 -22.81 -30.92 -14.77
N GLU A 27 -23.25 -30.75 -13.53
CA GLU A 27 -24.46 -31.41 -13.02
C GLU A 27 -24.68 -31.19 -11.51
N VAL A 28 -25.92 -30.77 -11.23
CA VAL A 28 -26.77 -31.17 -10.09
C VAL A 28 -26.40 -30.68 -8.68
N ALA A 29 -27.15 -29.67 -8.22
CA ALA A 29 -27.81 -29.71 -6.91
C ALA A 29 -28.91 -28.64 -6.82
N LYS A 30 -30.18 -29.06 -6.81
CA LYS A 30 -31.30 -28.27 -6.30
C LYS A 30 -32.34 -29.21 -5.70
N SER A 31 -32.54 -29.11 -4.39
CA SER A 31 -33.85 -29.01 -3.68
C SER A 31 -33.76 -29.52 -2.23
N GLU A 32 -33.64 -28.55 -1.32
CA GLU A 32 -34.54 -28.25 -0.19
C GLU A 32 -34.97 -29.28 0.88
N LEU A 33 -34.99 -28.72 2.11
CA LEU A 33 -35.88 -28.93 3.27
C LEU A 33 -35.53 -30.05 4.27
N LEU A 34 -35.06 -29.65 5.46
CA LEU A 34 -35.80 -29.67 6.74
C LEU A 34 -34.87 -29.33 7.93
N ALA A 35 -35.25 -28.32 8.73
CA ALA A 35 -34.69 -28.07 10.06
C ALA A 35 -35.45 -28.88 11.12
N PRO A 36 -34.82 -29.16 12.28
CA PRO A 36 -35.30 -28.49 13.51
C PRO A 36 -34.19 -28.04 14.47
N GLN A 37 -34.55 -27.05 15.30
CA GLN A 37 -33.75 -26.44 16.36
C GLN A 37 -33.52 -27.36 17.57
N GLU A 38 -32.39 -27.20 18.27
CA GLU A 38 -32.33 -27.40 19.73
C GLU A 38 -31.17 -26.63 20.45
N LYS A 39 -31.60 -25.84 21.44
CA LYS A 39 -30.99 -25.37 22.72
C LYS A 39 -29.47 -25.16 22.89
N LYS A 40 -29.12 -23.90 23.23
CA LYS A 40 -27.90 -23.48 23.95
C LYS A 40 -27.83 -24.04 25.39
N PRO A 41 -26.62 -24.22 25.93
CA PRO A 41 -26.29 -23.79 27.28
C PRO A 41 -25.33 -22.58 27.28
N LYS A 42 -25.60 -21.69 28.22
CA LYS A 42 -24.76 -20.56 28.66
C LYS A 42 -23.59 -21.11 29.46
N VAL A 43 -22.35 -20.75 29.11
CA VAL A 43 -21.23 -20.73 30.06
C VAL A 43 -20.59 -19.34 29.98
N SER A 44 -20.48 -18.75 31.16
CA SER A 44 -19.82 -17.51 31.49
C SER A 44 -18.34 -17.79 31.74
N GLU A 45 -17.43 -16.95 31.25
CA GLU A 45 -16.16 -16.52 31.90
C GLU A 45 -15.33 -15.73 30.86
N LYS A 46 -15.32 -14.39 30.93
CA LYS A 46 -14.31 -13.55 31.61
C LYS A 46 -12.85 -13.92 31.29
N GLY A 47 -12.28 -13.16 30.37
CA GLY A 47 -10.96 -12.54 30.52
C GLY A 47 -9.75 -13.39 30.20
N ASP A 48 -9.46 -13.62 28.92
CA ASP A 48 -8.13 -14.10 28.48
C ASP A 48 -7.82 -13.77 27.01
N SER A 49 -8.31 -12.65 26.47
CA SER A 49 -8.21 -12.36 25.02
C SER A 49 -6.94 -11.62 24.59
N ALA A 50 -6.08 -11.21 25.53
CA ALA A 50 -4.86 -10.46 25.21
C ALA A 50 -3.64 -11.39 25.13
N SER A 51 -3.48 -12.29 26.11
CA SER A 51 -2.41 -13.30 26.18
C SER A 51 -2.41 -14.24 24.96
N THR A 52 -3.58 -14.80 24.64
CA THR A 52 -3.75 -15.70 23.47
C THR A 52 -3.59 -15.00 22.13
N LYS A 53 -3.98 -13.72 22.01
CA LYS A 53 -3.81 -12.96 20.75
C LYS A 53 -2.35 -12.60 20.50
N GLU A 54 -1.64 -12.13 21.52
CA GLU A 54 -0.22 -11.78 21.40
C GLU A 54 0.63 -13.02 21.11
N GLU A 55 0.36 -14.15 21.77
CA GLU A 55 1.02 -15.43 21.49
C GLU A 55 0.76 -15.91 20.05
N THR A 56 -0.47 -15.74 19.55
CA THR A 56 -0.82 -16.08 18.15
C THR A 56 -0.13 -15.18 17.12
N GLU A 57 0.01 -13.87 17.39
CA GLU A 57 0.70 -12.94 16.50
C GLU A 57 2.22 -13.20 16.48
N GLU A 58 2.83 -13.50 17.64
CA GLU A 58 4.24 -13.87 17.72
C GLU A 58 4.53 -15.21 17.02
N GLU A 59 3.65 -16.20 17.17
CA GLU A 59 3.73 -17.46 16.42
C GLU A 59 3.61 -17.24 14.90
N MET A 60 2.67 -16.39 14.46
CA MET A 60 2.52 -16.03 13.06
C MET A 60 3.78 -15.34 12.52
N GLN A 61 4.33 -14.41 13.28
CA GLN A 61 5.55 -13.68 12.92
C GLN A 61 6.72 -14.65 12.76
N ARG A 62 6.93 -15.56 13.72
CA ARG A 62 7.96 -16.61 13.67
C ARG A 62 7.80 -17.51 12.44
N TYR A 63 6.57 -17.99 12.19
CA TYR A 63 6.28 -18.79 11.00
C TYR A 63 6.66 -18.06 9.70
N LEU A 64 6.30 -16.77 9.61
CA LEU A 64 6.61 -15.97 8.43
C LEU A 64 8.11 -15.67 8.32
N ASP A 65 8.82 -15.48 9.42
CA ASP A 65 10.28 -15.33 9.40
C ASP A 65 10.96 -16.62 8.91
N ASP A 66 10.57 -17.78 9.44
CA ASP A 66 11.16 -19.08 9.09
C ASP A 66 10.88 -19.49 7.64
N THR A 67 9.72 -19.12 7.09
CA THR A 67 9.33 -19.48 5.73
C THR A 67 9.66 -18.42 4.67
N PHE A 68 10.37 -17.34 5.05
CA PHE A 68 10.64 -16.19 4.17
C PHE A 68 11.37 -16.57 2.88
N GLU A 69 12.48 -17.33 2.96
CA GLU A 69 13.27 -17.67 1.77
C GLU A 69 12.46 -18.48 0.75
N GLY A 70 11.65 -19.42 1.22
CA GLY A 70 10.76 -20.22 0.38
C GLY A 70 9.66 -19.37 -0.28
N ARG A 71 9.00 -18.50 0.48
CA ARG A 71 8.01 -17.57 -0.08
C ARG A 71 8.63 -16.62 -1.09
N ARG A 72 9.82 -16.08 -0.81
CA ARG A 72 10.49 -15.15 -1.72
C ARG A 72 10.85 -15.85 -3.03
N ALA A 73 11.40 -17.06 -2.97
CA ALA A 73 11.68 -17.87 -4.15
C ALA A 73 10.41 -18.14 -4.96
N PHE A 74 9.33 -18.57 -4.31
CA PHE A 74 8.02 -18.79 -4.95
C PHE A 74 7.55 -17.54 -5.71
N VAL A 75 7.57 -16.37 -5.07
CA VAL A 75 7.18 -15.10 -5.71
C VAL A 75 8.09 -14.72 -6.88
N THR A 76 9.41 -14.90 -6.76
CA THR A 76 10.35 -14.41 -7.80
C THR A 76 10.63 -15.39 -8.93
N GLU A 77 10.52 -16.69 -8.66
CA GLU A 77 10.87 -17.75 -9.62
C GLU A 77 9.63 -18.33 -10.28
N GLU A 78 8.56 -18.55 -9.51
CA GLU A 78 7.31 -19.10 -10.03
C GLU A 78 6.32 -18.03 -10.51
N MET A 79 6.45 -16.80 -9.99
CA MET A 79 5.60 -15.64 -10.36
C MET A 79 4.09 -15.98 -10.31
N PRO A 80 3.58 -16.46 -9.16
CA PRO A 80 2.18 -16.82 -9.00
C PRO A 80 1.28 -15.58 -9.11
N THR A 81 0.00 -15.80 -9.42
CA THR A 81 -1.01 -14.75 -9.25
C THR A 81 -1.26 -14.48 -7.77
N ILE A 82 -1.82 -13.31 -7.44
CA ILE A 82 -2.20 -12.94 -6.07
C ILE A 82 -3.20 -13.94 -5.48
N LEU A 83 -4.13 -14.44 -6.28
CA LEU A 83 -5.07 -15.48 -5.86
C LEU A 83 -4.34 -16.74 -5.38
N ILE A 84 -3.43 -17.28 -6.20
CA ILE A 84 -2.65 -18.48 -5.85
C ILE A 84 -1.77 -18.20 -4.62
N LEU A 85 -1.12 -17.04 -4.58
CA LEU A 85 -0.26 -16.67 -3.46
C LEU A 85 -1.03 -16.57 -2.14
N ARG A 86 -2.28 -16.08 -2.18
CA ARG A 86 -3.16 -15.99 -1.03
C ARG A 86 -3.63 -17.35 -0.54
N GLU A 87 -3.85 -18.30 -1.44
CA GLU A 87 -4.17 -19.68 -1.08
C GLU A 87 -2.99 -20.38 -0.38
N HIS A 88 -1.75 -20.13 -0.83
CA HIS A 88 -0.55 -20.75 -0.29
C HIS A 88 -0.07 -20.08 1.01
N PHE A 89 -0.14 -18.76 1.10
CA PHE A 89 0.37 -17.98 2.23
C PHE A 89 -0.69 -16.99 2.75
N PRO A 90 -1.85 -17.47 3.22
CA PRO A 90 -2.95 -16.60 3.66
C PRO A 90 -2.55 -15.68 4.82
N GLN A 91 -1.54 -16.04 5.62
CA GLN A 91 -1.03 -15.21 6.71
C GLN A 91 -0.35 -13.92 6.22
N LEU A 92 0.24 -13.94 5.01
CA LEU A 92 0.89 -12.76 4.42
C LEU A 92 -0.10 -11.60 4.19
N PHE A 93 -1.37 -11.93 3.97
CA PHE A 93 -2.45 -10.99 3.64
C PHE A 93 -3.24 -10.52 4.88
N LYS A 94 -2.70 -10.73 6.09
CA LYS A 94 -3.36 -10.36 7.35
C LYS A 94 -2.61 -9.25 8.07
N GLY A 95 -3.38 -8.39 8.75
CA GLY A 95 -2.83 -7.37 9.66
C GLY A 95 -1.74 -6.52 8.99
N ARG A 96 -0.56 -6.44 9.59
CA ARG A 96 0.59 -5.69 9.04
C ARG A 96 1.61 -6.58 8.32
N GLN A 97 1.25 -7.81 7.95
CA GLN A 97 2.22 -8.79 7.44
C GLN A 97 2.82 -8.43 6.08
N MET A 98 2.12 -7.70 5.22
CA MET A 98 2.72 -7.15 4.00
C MET A 98 3.81 -6.09 4.27
N LEU A 99 3.60 -5.24 5.28
CA LEU A 99 4.60 -4.25 5.70
C LEU A 99 5.82 -4.96 6.34
N ALA A 100 5.56 -5.97 7.18
CA ALA A 100 6.62 -6.80 7.75
C ALA A 100 7.40 -7.55 6.65
N GLU A 101 6.73 -8.09 5.64
CA GLU A 101 7.37 -8.77 4.51
C GLU A 101 8.23 -7.79 3.68
N PHE A 102 7.75 -6.56 3.46
CA PHE A 102 8.57 -5.51 2.87
C PHE A 102 9.84 -5.25 3.68
N GLN A 103 9.73 -5.18 5.01
CA GLN A 103 10.86 -5.02 5.91
C GLN A 103 11.82 -6.21 5.85
N ARG A 104 11.34 -7.46 5.75
CA ARG A 104 12.21 -8.64 5.55
C ARG A 104 12.99 -8.56 4.24
N ILE A 105 12.36 -8.07 3.16
CA ILE A 105 12.98 -7.94 1.84
C ILE A 105 14.04 -6.84 1.82
N THR A 106 13.73 -5.69 2.41
CA THR A 106 14.50 -4.45 2.22
C THR A 106 15.36 -4.06 3.42
N GLY A 107 15.04 -4.59 4.61
CA GLY A 107 15.58 -4.15 5.89
C GLY A 107 15.02 -2.81 6.38
N LEU A 108 13.95 -2.29 5.78
CA LEU A 108 13.42 -0.95 6.04
C LEU A 108 12.02 -1.00 6.65
N ASP A 109 11.80 -0.19 7.68
CA ASP A 109 10.47 0.10 8.23
C ASP A 109 9.84 1.25 7.42
N ILE A 110 8.94 0.90 6.51
CA ILE A 110 8.32 1.86 5.59
C ILE A 110 7.42 2.87 6.30
N ASP A 111 6.69 2.44 7.33
CA ASP A 111 5.77 3.30 8.07
C ASP A 111 6.57 4.38 8.80
N HIS A 112 7.66 3.98 9.46
CA HIS A 112 8.57 4.91 10.11
C HIS A 112 9.19 5.92 9.13
N LEU A 113 9.68 5.47 7.97
CA LEU A 113 10.33 6.33 6.99
C LEU A 113 9.36 7.33 6.33
N ILE A 114 8.12 6.91 6.05
CA ILE A 114 7.07 7.82 5.58
C ILE A 114 6.78 8.89 6.64
N GLN A 115 6.62 8.47 7.91
CA GLN A 115 6.40 9.40 9.02
C GLN A 115 7.56 10.39 9.17
N GLU A 116 8.80 9.92 9.18
CA GLU A 116 9.99 10.76 9.30
C GLU A 116 10.06 11.80 8.16
N TYR A 117 9.83 11.37 6.92
CA TYR A 117 9.80 12.25 5.77
C TYR A 117 8.72 13.33 5.90
N CYS A 118 7.49 12.95 6.27
CA CYS A 118 6.40 13.90 6.39
C CYS A 118 6.61 14.87 7.56
N VAL A 119 7.10 14.42 8.71
CA VAL A 119 7.48 15.31 9.84
C VAL A 119 8.46 16.39 9.37
N LYS A 120 9.41 16.01 8.51
CA LYS A 120 10.44 16.92 8.02
C LYS A 120 9.97 17.85 6.89
N TYR A 121 9.13 17.36 5.98
CA TYR A 121 8.89 18.03 4.70
C TYR A 121 7.43 18.31 4.36
N ALA A 122 6.44 17.83 5.11
CA ALA A 122 5.02 17.96 4.75
C ALA A 122 4.61 19.41 4.49
N SER A 123 4.95 20.34 5.39
CA SER A 123 4.63 21.77 5.21
C SER A 123 5.27 22.36 3.95
N THR A 124 6.50 21.96 3.62
CA THR A 124 7.18 22.39 2.39
C THR A 124 6.50 21.82 1.14
N VAL A 125 6.14 20.53 1.16
CA VAL A 125 5.42 19.86 0.07
C VAL A 125 4.07 20.52 -0.17
N ILE A 126 3.31 20.81 0.90
CA ILE A 126 2.03 21.52 0.81
C ILE A 126 2.21 22.92 0.21
N SER A 127 3.24 23.65 0.63
CA SER A 127 3.53 24.98 0.08
C SER A 127 3.85 24.95 -1.41
N LEU A 128 4.60 23.95 -1.88
CA LEU A 128 4.85 23.75 -3.32
C LEU A 128 3.58 23.33 -4.05
N GLY A 129 2.77 22.47 -3.42
CA GLY A 129 1.48 22.01 -3.92
C GLY A 129 0.51 23.15 -4.24
N ARG A 130 0.48 24.21 -3.43
CA ARG A 130 -0.37 25.40 -3.67
C ARG A 130 -0.16 26.07 -5.02
N GLN A 131 1.03 25.94 -5.60
CA GLN A 131 1.38 26.50 -6.91
C GLN A 131 1.21 25.47 -8.04
N THR A 132 0.79 24.25 -7.72
CA THR A 132 0.68 23.14 -8.66
C THR A 132 -0.74 23.07 -9.25
N PRO A 133 -0.90 23.07 -10.58
CA PRO A 133 -2.22 22.93 -11.22
C PRO A 133 -2.94 21.66 -10.76
N GLY A 134 -4.27 21.72 -10.63
CA GLY A 134 -5.11 20.59 -10.21
C GLY A 134 -5.13 20.33 -8.69
N SER A 135 -4.26 20.96 -7.90
CA SER A 135 -4.20 20.75 -6.43
C SER A 135 -5.34 21.42 -5.64
N GLY A 136 -6.06 22.37 -6.24
CA GLY A 136 -6.99 23.24 -5.52
C GLY A 136 -8.14 22.50 -4.82
N GLY A 137 -8.68 21.44 -5.43
CA GLY A 137 -9.73 20.63 -4.80
C GLY A 137 -9.23 19.88 -3.57
N LEU A 138 -8.10 19.18 -3.73
CA LEU A 138 -7.41 18.45 -2.66
C LEU A 138 -7.03 19.38 -1.50
N LEU A 139 -6.45 20.54 -1.78
CA LEU A 139 -6.05 21.52 -0.76
C LEU A 139 -7.25 22.08 0.01
N LYS A 140 -8.39 22.30 -0.66
CA LYS A 140 -9.62 22.74 0.01
C LYS A 140 -10.18 21.67 0.95
N GLN A 141 -10.18 20.41 0.53
CA GLN A 141 -10.60 19.28 1.38
C GLN A 141 -9.68 19.15 2.61
N ALA A 142 -8.36 19.18 2.39
CA ALA A 142 -7.36 19.15 3.45
C ALA A 142 -7.54 20.28 4.47
N GLU A 143 -7.73 21.53 4.00
CA GLU A 143 -7.93 22.67 4.89
C GLU A 143 -9.22 22.55 5.73
N SER A 144 -10.28 21.97 5.16
CA SER A 144 -11.55 21.75 5.88
C SER A 144 -11.35 20.82 7.08
N VAL A 145 -10.70 19.67 6.89
CA VAL A 145 -10.52 18.69 7.98
C VAL A 145 -9.49 19.13 9.00
N ARG A 146 -8.48 19.89 8.55
CA ARG A 146 -7.47 20.48 9.43
C ARG A 146 -8.06 21.52 10.40
N GLN A 147 -9.14 22.21 10.01
CA GLN A 147 -9.84 23.18 10.86
C GLN A 147 -10.86 22.52 11.79
N GLN A 148 -11.39 21.34 11.43
CA GLN A 148 -12.38 20.62 12.25
C GLN A 148 -11.75 19.97 13.49
N ASN A 149 -10.54 19.40 13.35
CA ASN A 149 -9.85 18.76 14.47
C ASN A 149 -8.37 19.12 14.48
N LEU A 150 -8.00 20.07 15.33
CA LEU A 150 -6.63 20.54 15.49
C LEU A 150 -5.68 19.46 16.02
N ALA A 151 -6.17 18.46 16.77
CA ALA A 151 -5.34 17.37 17.27
C ALA A 151 -4.84 16.46 16.14
N LEU A 152 -5.61 16.33 15.06
CA LEU A 152 -5.26 15.55 13.87
C LEU A 152 -4.55 16.38 12.80
N LYS A 153 -4.22 17.64 13.08
CA LYS A 153 -3.59 18.55 12.11
C LYS A 153 -2.34 17.95 11.47
N GLN A 154 -1.46 17.35 12.28
CA GLN A 154 -0.21 16.76 11.79
C GLN A 154 -0.49 15.59 10.85
N TYR A 155 -1.41 14.69 11.23
CA TYR A 155 -1.83 13.58 10.38
C TYR A 155 -2.39 14.07 9.03
N TRP A 156 -3.28 15.06 9.04
CA TRP A 156 -3.83 15.61 7.81
C TRP A 156 -2.78 16.33 6.94
N ASP A 157 -1.79 17.00 7.54
CA ASP A 157 -0.67 17.56 6.79
C ASP A 157 0.18 16.44 6.14
N MET A 158 0.36 15.29 6.79
CA MET A 158 1.02 14.11 6.20
C MET A 158 0.24 13.57 5.00
N VAL A 159 -1.07 13.30 5.17
CA VAL A 159 -1.96 12.81 4.11
C VAL A 159 -1.94 13.77 2.92
N THR A 160 -2.07 15.07 3.17
CA THR A 160 -2.06 16.11 2.13
C THR A 160 -0.73 16.11 1.38
N ALA A 161 0.40 16.05 2.09
CA ALA A 161 1.71 16.03 1.46
C ALA A 161 1.89 14.80 0.55
N LEU A 162 1.47 13.61 1.01
CA LEU A 162 1.57 12.37 0.24
C LEU A 162 0.68 12.42 -1.02
N CYS A 163 -0.55 12.91 -0.91
CA CYS A 163 -1.47 13.05 -2.05
C CYS A 163 -1.03 14.14 -3.06
N LEU A 164 -0.18 15.10 -2.65
CA LEU A 164 0.38 16.11 -3.56
C LEU A 164 1.59 15.62 -4.37
N ILE A 165 2.26 14.54 -3.95
CA ILE A 165 3.46 14.02 -4.62
C ILE A 165 3.19 13.68 -6.09
N PRO A 166 2.13 12.93 -6.46
CA PRO A 166 1.83 12.65 -7.86
C PRO A 166 1.67 13.94 -8.68
N LEU A 167 0.93 14.92 -8.17
CA LEU A 167 0.69 16.19 -8.86
C LEU A 167 2.00 16.97 -9.08
N LEU A 168 2.87 17.03 -8.06
CA LEU A 168 4.18 17.69 -8.13
C LEU A 168 5.12 17.01 -9.15
N LEU A 169 4.92 15.72 -9.39
CA LEU A 169 5.63 14.91 -10.38
C LEU A 169 4.90 14.81 -11.72
N LYS A 170 3.85 15.62 -11.91
CA LYS A 170 3.04 15.68 -13.15
C LYS A 170 2.35 14.35 -13.47
N GLU A 171 1.98 13.61 -12.44
CA GLU A 171 1.24 12.35 -12.50
C GLU A 171 -0.13 12.52 -11.83
N ASN A 172 -1.05 11.60 -12.12
CA ASN A 172 -2.43 11.69 -11.67
C ASN A 172 -2.64 10.90 -10.38
N LEU A 173 -3.07 11.58 -9.31
CA LEU A 173 -3.37 10.94 -8.02
C LEU A 173 -4.42 9.82 -8.14
N VAL A 174 -5.37 9.93 -9.07
CA VAL A 174 -6.45 8.95 -9.28
C VAL A 174 -5.93 7.58 -9.72
N GLU A 175 -4.72 7.53 -10.29
CA GLU A 175 -4.05 6.27 -10.66
C GLU A 175 -3.51 5.53 -9.42
N MET A 176 -3.32 6.23 -8.30
CA MET A 176 -2.78 5.70 -7.04
C MET A 176 -3.90 5.42 -6.03
N VAL A 177 -4.84 6.37 -5.90
CA VAL A 177 -6.00 6.26 -5.03
C VAL A 177 -7.23 6.87 -5.72
N ARG A 178 -8.29 6.08 -5.84
CA ARG A 178 -9.57 6.49 -6.46
C ARG A 178 -10.65 6.65 -5.40
N GLU A 179 -11.30 7.80 -5.38
CA GLU A 179 -12.49 8.02 -4.54
C GLU A 179 -13.72 7.45 -5.25
N VAL A 180 -14.54 6.69 -4.53
CA VAL A 180 -15.85 6.16 -4.96
C VAL A 180 -16.94 6.61 -3.98
N GLY A 181 -18.21 6.33 -4.28
CA GLY A 181 -19.29 6.59 -3.33
C GLY A 181 -19.09 5.85 -1.99
N PRO A 182 -19.50 6.40 -0.84
CA PRO A 182 -19.40 5.72 0.45
C PRO A 182 -20.11 4.36 0.51
N GLU A 183 -21.20 4.21 -0.26
CA GLU A 183 -21.98 2.97 -0.37
C GLU A 183 -21.72 2.22 -1.68
N GLU A 184 -20.74 2.65 -2.47
CA GLU A 184 -20.43 2.03 -3.76
C GLU A 184 -19.68 0.71 -3.53
N GLU A 185 -20.15 -0.35 -4.20
CA GLU A 185 -19.45 -1.64 -4.20
C GLU A 185 -18.12 -1.52 -4.94
N VAL A 186 -17.06 -2.03 -4.32
CA VAL A 186 -15.72 -2.02 -4.89
C VAL A 186 -15.58 -3.15 -5.92
N ASP A 187 -15.61 -2.82 -7.20
CA ASP A 187 -15.37 -3.78 -8.28
C ASP A 187 -13.85 -3.90 -8.55
N PRO A 188 -13.21 -5.05 -8.31
CA PRO A 188 -11.78 -5.19 -8.53
C PRO A 188 -11.40 -5.48 -9.99
N ARG A 189 -12.36 -5.78 -10.87
CA ARG A 189 -12.09 -6.16 -12.27
C ARG A 189 -11.31 -5.10 -13.04
N GLY A 190 -10.37 -5.55 -13.87
CA GLY A 190 -9.48 -4.73 -14.67
C GLY A 190 -8.36 -4.01 -13.92
N LYS A 191 -8.25 -4.20 -12.59
CA LYS A 191 -7.21 -3.56 -11.76
C LYS A 191 -6.03 -4.51 -11.58
N ILE A 192 -5.15 -4.52 -12.58
CA ILE A 192 -4.01 -5.44 -12.64
C ILE A 192 -2.87 -5.01 -11.71
N VAL A 193 -2.62 -3.70 -11.58
CA VAL A 193 -1.58 -3.16 -10.69
C VAL A 193 -2.17 -2.74 -9.34
N PRO A 194 -1.37 -2.73 -8.26
CA PRO A 194 -1.81 -2.22 -6.96
C PRO A 194 -2.45 -0.83 -7.07
N ILE A 195 -3.65 -0.67 -6.49
CA ILE A 195 -4.38 0.60 -6.40
C ILE A 195 -5.21 0.66 -5.12
N LEU A 196 -5.34 1.84 -4.52
CA LEU A 196 -6.25 2.08 -3.41
C LEU A 196 -7.59 2.62 -3.91
N ILE A 197 -8.67 2.16 -3.27
CA ILE A 197 -10.00 2.74 -3.39
C ILE A 197 -10.35 3.38 -2.04
N SER A 198 -10.77 4.64 -2.05
CA SER A 198 -11.29 5.35 -0.87
C SER A 198 -12.81 5.41 -1.00
N LYS A 199 -13.54 4.85 -0.04
CA LYS A 199 -15.00 4.95 -0.01
C LYS A 199 -15.40 6.30 0.58
N GLY A 200 -15.77 7.23 -0.31
CA GLY A 200 -15.86 8.65 -0.01
C GLY A 200 -14.52 9.38 -0.19
N SER A 201 -14.46 10.63 0.28
CA SER A 201 -13.26 11.44 0.13
C SER A 201 -12.11 10.95 1.00
N ILE A 202 -10.87 10.96 0.50
CA ILE A 202 -9.65 10.56 1.23
C ILE A 202 -9.53 11.26 2.59
N PHE A 203 -10.03 12.49 2.70
CA PHE A 203 -9.97 13.28 3.94
C PHE A 203 -11.11 13.00 4.92
N LYS A 204 -12.11 12.22 4.54
CA LYS A 204 -13.29 11.92 5.36
C LYS A 204 -13.58 10.41 5.47
N SER A 205 -12.92 9.60 4.65
CA SER A 205 -13.08 8.16 4.62
C SER A 205 -12.26 7.51 5.73
N ASP A 206 -12.85 6.49 6.33
CA ASP A 206 -12.29 5.49 7.23
C ASP A 206 -12.30 4.09 6.56
N GLU A 207 -12.48 4.04 5.23
CA GLU A 207 -12.56 2.80 4.47
C GLU A 207 -11.71 2.91 3.19
N PHE A 208 -10.48 2.37 3.28
CA PHE A 208 -9.56 2.25 2.16
C PHE A 208 -9.39 0.78 1.76
N VAL A 209 -9.62 0.46 0.50
CA VAL A 209 -9.53 -0.90 -0.03
C VAL A 209 -8.35 -1.01 -1.00
N LEU A 210 -7.41 -1.92 -0.71
CA LEU A 210 -6.30 -2.24 -1.59
C LEU A 210 -6.69 -3.37 -2.55
N ILE A 211 -6.56 -3.09 -3.84
CA ILE A 211 -6.81 -4.06 -4.90
C ILE A 211 -5.49 -4.35 -5.61
N ILE A 212 -5.21 -5.63 -5.86
CA ILE A 212 -4.03 -6.09 -6.59
C ILE A 212 -4.45 -7.25 -7.46
N GLU A 213 -4.12 -7.20 -8.75
CA GLU A 213 -4.43 -8.27 -9.71
C GLU A 213 -5.88 -8.77 -9.63
N GLU A 214 -6.84 -7.83 -9.69
CA GLU A 214 -8.28 -8.07 -9.61
C GLU A 214 -8.80 -8.71 -8.30
N GLU A 215 -7.98 -8.74 -7.25
CA GLU A 215 -8.34 -9.23 -5.93
C GLU A 215 -8.43 -8.10 -4.91
N VAL A 216 -9.48 -8.09 -4.08
CA VAL A 216 -9.53 -7.26 -2.87
C VAL A 216 -8.60 -7.89 -1.83
N VAL A 217 -7.45 -7.25 -1.62
CA VAL A 217 -6.35 -7.79 -0.82
C VAL A 217 -6.52 -7.44 0.65
N GLN A 218 -6.80 -6.18 0.96
CA GLN A 218 -6.89 -5.72 2.35
C GLN A 218 -7.68 -4.41 2.45
N GLU A 219 -8.30 -4.20 3.61
CA GLU A 219 -8.99 -2.97 3.98
C GLU A 219 -8.27 -2.26 5.14
N PHE A 220 -8.35 -0.94 5.17
CA PHE A 220 -7.68 -0.09 6.13
C PHE A 220 -8.56 1.07 6.57
N GLU A 221 -8.41 1.50 7.82
CA GLU A 221 -9.03 2.71 8.36
C GLU A 221 -8.14 3.95 8.23
N GLU A 222 -6.83 3.73 8.00
CA GLU A 222 -5.82 4.79 7.96
C GLU A 222 -5.14 4.87 6.59
N PHE A 223 -5.24 6.04 5.95
CA PHE A 223 -4.66 6.28 4.62
C PHE A 223 -3.15 6.02 4.57
N THR A 224 -2.39 6.43 5.60
CA THR A 224 -0.94 6.28 5.59
C THR A 224 -0.50 4.82 5.60
N ILE A 225 -1.21 3.97 6.36
CA ILE A 225 -0.97 2.53 6.41
C ILE A 225 -1.39 1.88 5.09
N ALA A 226 -2.53 2.29 4.53
CA ALA A 226 -2.99 1.84 3.23
C ALA A 226 -1.96 2.16 2.12
N LEU A 227 -1.41 3.39 2.13
CA LEU A 227 -0.39 3.82 1.17
C LEU A 227 0.93 3.08 1.34
N GLY A 228 1.39 2.88 2.58
CA GLY A 228 2.58 2.07 2.87
C GLY A 228 2.41 0.64 2.36
N THR A 229 1.22 0.06 2.54
CA THR A 229 0.91 -1.31 2.11
C THR A 229 0.78 -1.41 0.59
N LEU A 230 0.15 -0.42 -0.06
CA LEU A 230 0.12 -0.26 -1.52
C LEU A 230 1.52 -0.25 -2.13
N PHE A 231 2.43 0.57 -1.57
CA PHE A 231 3.80 0.62 -2.07
C PHE A 231 4.54 -0.70 -1.82
N SER A 232 4.36 -1.26 -0.62
CA SER A 232 4.99 -2.53 -0.21
C SER A 232 4.64 -3.68 -1.14
N ALA A 233 3.39 -3.72 -1.65
CA ALA A 233 2.92 -4.73 -2.59
C ALA A 233 3.85 -4.91 -3.81
N TYR A 234 4.40 -3.83 -4.37
CA TYR A 234 5.30 -3.93 -5.52
C TYR A 234 6.56 -4.74 -5.22
N TRP A 235 7.10 -4.61 -4.01
CA TRP A 235 8.27 -5.36 -3.59
C TRP A 235 7.90 -6.76 -3.14
N VAL A 236 6.87 -6.87 -2.30
CA VAL A 236 6.38 -8.13 -1.74
C VAL A 236 6.00 -9.10 -2.85
N PHE A 237 5.26 -8.64 -3.86
CA PHE A 237 4.77 -9.46 -4.97
C PHE A 237 5.62 -9.35 -6.25
N ASN A 238 6.81 -8.74 -6.18
CA ASN A 238 7.73 -8.63 -7.31
C ASN A 238 7.12 -7.97 -8.57
N MET A 239 6.28 -6.95 -8.37
CA MET A 239 5.58 -6.25 -9.45
C MET A 239 6.35 -5.00 -9.91
N GLN A 240 6.19 -4.67 -11.19
CA GLN A 240 6.75 -3.44 -11.75
C GLN A 240 5.84 -2.25 -11.48
N TYR A 241 6.45 -1.07 -11.27
CA TYR A 241 5.69 0.17 -11.16
C TYR A 241 4.97 0.49 -12.47
N PRO A 242 3.68 0.90 -12.42
CA PRO A 242 2.97 1.34 -13.61
C PRO A 242 3.61 2.59 -14.21
N ARG A 243 3.56 2.71 -15.54
CA ARG A 243 4.13 3.86 -16.27
C ARG A 243 3.47 5.18 -15.86
N THR A 244 2.19 5.14 -15.46
CA THR A 244 1.40 6.31 -15.05
C THR A 244 1.84 6.91 -13.71
N LEU A 245 2.54 6.15 -12.87
CA LEU A 245 3.04 6.57 -11.55
C LEU A 245 4.55 6.31 -11.38
N ASN A 246 5.29 6.23 -12.49
CA ASN A 246 6.69 5.84 -12.46
C ASN A 246 7.53 6.81 -11.61
N HIS A 247 7.29 8.12 -11.72
CA HIS A 247 8.01 9.12 -10.94
C HIS A 247 7.59 9.09 -9.48
N THR A 248 6.29 8.95 -9.20
CA THR A 248 5.75 8.88 -7.83
C THR A 248 6.38 7.73 -7.05
N TYR A 249 6.35 6.52 -7.60
CA TYR A 249 6.91 5.37 -6.91
C TYR A 249 8.45 5.40 -6.85
N ASN A 250 9.13 5.96 -7.87
CA ASN A 250 10.57 6.20 -7.76
C ASN A 250 10.91 7.27 -6.70
N PHE A 251 10.06 8.28 -6.53
CA PHE A 251 10.22 9.30 -5.51
C PHE A 251 10.03 8.70 -4.11
N ILE A 252 8.97 7.92 -3.89
CA ILE A 252 8.77 7.19 -2.63
C ILE A 252 9.99 6.29 -2.36
N GLN A 253 10.35 5.42 -3.30
CA GLN A 253 11.47 4.50 -3.14
C GLN A 253 12.80 5.22 -2.79
N LYS A 254 13.20 6.22 -3.58
CA LYS A 254 14.58 6.76 -3.53
C LYS A 254 14.70 8.03 -2.69
N ALA A 255 13.65 8.85 -2.61
CA ALA A 255 13.66 10.08 -1.84
C ALA A 255 13.10 9.92 -0.42
N ILE A 256 12.05 9.11 -0.25
CA ILE A 256 11.43 8.87 1.06
C ILE A 256 12.12 7.71 1.76
N LEU A 257 12.22 6.56 1.10
CA LEU A 257 12.73 5.33 1.73
C LEU A 257 14.25 5.15 1.59
N HIS A 258 14.90 5.99 0.79
CA HIS A 258 16.34 5.88 0.47
C HIS A 258 16.76 4.49 -0.08
N LEU A 259 15.81 3.75 -0.65
CA LEU A 259 15.99 2.40 -1.15
C LEU A 259 16.63 2.43 -2.54
N ARG A 260 17.82 1.83 -2.66
CA ARG A 260 18.58 1.78 -3.91
C ARG A 260 18.41 0.41 -4.58
N ASP A 261 18.13 0.45 -5.87
CA ASP A 261 17.95 -0.71 -6.75
C ASP A 261 18.99 -0.74 -7.90
N GLY A 262 19.94 0.20 -7.89
CA GLY A 262 20.93 0.37 -8.96
C GLY A 262 20.40 1.10 -10.20
N THR A 263 19.10 1.41 -10.26
CA THR A 263 18.52 2.15 -11.40
C THR A 263 18.65 3.66 -11.21
N PRO A 264 18.82 4.45 -12.28
CA PRO A 264 18.93 5.90 -12.17
C PRO A 264 17.72 6.51 -11.48
N PHE A 265 17.95 7.49 -10.60
CA PHE A 265 16.85 8.27 -10.03
C PHE A 265 16.33 9.27 -11.08
N PRO A 266 15.02 9.28 -11.43
CA PRO A 266 14.53 10.11 -12.52
C PRO A 266 14.81 11.61 -12.33
N PRO A 267 15.13 12.36 -13.39
CA PRO A 267 15.49 13.78 -13.29
C PRO A 267 14.43 14.64 -12.61
N LEU A 268 13.14 14.41 -12.92
CA LEU A 268 12.04 15.16 -12.32
C LEU A 268 11.97 14.95 -10.80
N CYS A 269 12.17 13.72 -10.34
CA CYS A 269 12.20 13.41 -8.91
C CYS A 269 13.40 14.07 -8.21
N LYS A 270 14.60 14.05 -8.83
CA LYS A 270 15.78 14.78 -8.32
C LYS A 270 15.51 16.28 -8.18
N GLN A 271 14.88 16.88 -9.19
CA GLN A 271 14.51 18.31 -9.16
C GLN A 271 13.53 18.61 -8.03
N LEU A 272 12.53 17.75 -7.80
CA LEU A 272 11.58 17.92 -6.70
C LEU A 272 12.29 17.83 -5.34
N VAL A 273 13.18 16.85 -5.14
CA VAL A 273 13.98 16.74 -3.91
C VAL A 273 14.79 18.02 -3.66
N GLN A 274 15.48 18.54 -4.69
CA GLN A 274 16.25 19.78 -4.58
C GLN A 274 15.38 20.98 -4.22
N LYS A 275 14.19 21.10 -4.82
CA LYS A 275 13.22 22.17 -4.49
C LYS A 275 12.75 22.08 -3.05
N ILE A 276 12.39 20.87 -2.58
CA ILE A 276 11.95 20.63 -1.20
C ILE A 276 13.07 20.99 -0.22
N GLN A 277 14.29 20.51 -0.46
CA GLN A 277 15.44 20.80 0.42
C GLN A 277 15.77 22.29 0.47
N LYS A 278 15.78 22.98 -0.67
CA LYS A 278 16.03 24.43 -0.74
C LYS A 278 14.96 25.24 -0.02
N ALA A 279 13.68 24.90 -0.20
CA ALA A 279 12.59 25.61 0.46
C ALA A 279 12.57 25.33 1.98
N CYS A 280 12.89 24.10 2.40
CA CYS A 280 12.98 23.72 3.80
C CYS A 280 14.13 24.47 4.53
N SER A 281 15.29 24.63 3.89
CA SER A 281 16.42 25.36 4.50
C SER A 281 16.16 26.87 4.61
N GLN A 282 15.47 27.47 3.63
CA GLN A 282 15.08 28.88 3.67
C GLN A 282 14.06 29.18 4.78
N GLY A 283 13.11 28.27 5.03
CA GLY A 283 12.15 28.41 6.13
C GLY A 283 12.77 28.36 7.53
N LYS A 284 13.88 27.64 7.69
CA LYS A 284 14.62 27.56 8.97
C LYS A 284 15.53 28.77 9.24
N SER A 285 15.85 29.57 8.23
CA SER A 285 16.71 30.76 8.37
C SER A 285 15.90 32.03 8.72
N ALA A 286 14.58 31.95 8.76
CA ALA A 286 13.66 33.08 8.96
C ALA A 286 12.90 33.03 10.31
N THR A 287 13.27 32.11 11.19
CA THR A 287 12.76 31.94 12.56
C THR A 287 13.92 32.06 13.53
#